data_AF-A0A067Q4F5-F1
#
_entry.id   AF-A0A067Q4F5-F1
#
_cell.length_a   1.000
_cell.length_b   1.000
_cell.length_c   1.000
_cell.angle_alpha   90.00
_cell.angle_beta   90.00
_cell.angle_gamma   90.00
#
_symmetry.space_group_name_H-M   'P 1'
#
loop_
_entity.id
_entity.type
_entity.pdbx_description
1 polymer ?
#
loop_
_entity_poly.entity_id
_entity_poly.type
_entity_poly.pdbx_seq_one_letter_code
_entity_poly.pdbx_strand_id
1 'polypeptide(L)'
;MFIESKDRLLVQIASYNTNLQGIWGLPQDLVDWLSPTLQVANFLSREPRAPDIVAVGFQELLPLHLGLAGLSGSVLESRNALILSQIESSAPGKEKFTLLGKVVNGGVALLVYGRDEGVARRVCDVQTSWTGCGPLFMGNKGAVGVRFRVAGLDGGVGEVYTFVNAHLTAHERFLRKRIQDYSYIAKTLLFTPLPGSPSSSPSTMYSTSHLFFFGDLNFRLALPRSHPLAGSNNRGDLAAALNNEENREGLKEFDQLTIERRMKSVFVGLREGEFWKFKCTYKYKLGEVDKYHSLRVPSWTDRILYTTYTDDPDTPEETNIHNLLYTSIPSYTTSDHKPIISLLSLPPPLSTSPTPSTPPTLRLPSGYAPTPDPRANFKRYTGRVIDRIIGYIWWIICIIGLGSATLGLVNIFIGLGVYTWWRTRPNALPY
;
A
#
# COMPACT_ATOMS: atom_id res chain seq x y z
N MET A 1 13.67 23.39 -19.55
CA MET A 1 14.42 23.68 -18.31
C MET A 1 15.17 22.41 -17.94
N PHE A 2 16.50 22.41 -18.06
CA PHE A 2 17.33 21.24 -17.77
C PHE A 2 17.38 21.06 -16.25
N ILE A 3 16.86 19.93 -15.76
CA ILE A 3 17.00 19.55 -14.35
C ILE A 3 18.38 18.90 -14.24
N GLU A 4 19.32 19.52 -13.52
CA GLU A 4 20.55 18.84 -13.11
C GLU A 4 20.16 17.62 -12.25
N SER A 5 20.31 16.43 -12.84
CA SER A 5 19.72 15.18 -12.35
C SER A 5 20.48 14.56 -11.16
N LYS A 6 21.68 15.07 -10.84
CA LYS A 6 22.63 14.43 -9.92
C LYS A 6 22.31 14.62 -8.44
N ASP A 7 21.63 15.71 -8.08
CA ASP A 7 21.38 16.05 -6.66
C ASP A 7 19.99 15.65 -6.14
N ARG A 8 19.11 15.15 -7.02
CA ARG A 8 17.74 14.80 -6.66
C ARG A 8 17.63 13.31 -6.32
N LEU A 9 16.95 12.96 -5.24
CA LEU A 9 16.68 11.55 -4.94
C LEU A 9 15.57 11.00 -5.83
N LEU A 10 15.77 9.79 -6.34
CA LEU A 10 14.75 9.00 -7.03
C LEU A 10 14.10 8.02 -6.06
N VAL A 11 12.77 8.07 -5.98
CA VAL A 11 11.96 7.16 -5.16
C VAL A 11 11.02 6.38 -6.05
N GLN A 12 11.21 5.06 -6.10
CA GLN A 12 10.31 4.14 -6.77
C GLN A 12 9.31 3.58 -5.77
N ILE A 13 8.02 3.68 -6.08
CA ILE A 13 6.92 3.16 -5.26
C ILE A 13 6.10 2.21 -6.08
N ALA A 14 5.90 1.00 -5.57
CA ALA A 14 5.15 -0.04 -6.22
C ALA A 14 4.05 -0.57 -5.28
N SER A 15 2.86 -0.83 -5.81
CA SER A 15 1.76 -1.42 -5.05
C SER A 15 1.07 -2.53 -5.82
N TYR A 16 0.74 -3.62 -5.14
CA TYR A 16 -0.02 -4.71 -5.74
C TYR A 16 -0.89 -5.46 -4.72
N ASN A 17 -2.21 -5.48 -4.97
CA ASN A 17 -3.12 -6.40 -4.30
C ASN A 17 -2.98 -7.79 -4.95
N THR A 18 -2.51 -8.78 -4.18
CA THR A 18 -2.19 -10.12 -4.68
C THR A 18 -3.33 -11.12 -4.53
N ASN A 19 -4.56 -10.68 -4.26
CA ASN A 19 -5.78 -11.51 -4.25
C ASN A 19 -5.62 -12.84 -3.47
N LEU A 20 -5.04 -12.74 -2.27
CA LEU A 20 -4.88 -13.82 -1.28
C LEU A 20 -4.06 -15.04 -1.78
N GLN A 21 -3.24 -14.88 -2.81
CA GLN A 21 -2.53 -16.00 -3.45
C GLN A 21 -1.31 -16.52 -2.65
N GLY A 22 -0.90 -15.86 -1.57
CA GLY A 22 0.24 -16.31 -0.76
C GLY A 22 1.52 -16.31 -1.59
N ILE A 23 2.29 -17.40 -1.54
CA ILE A 23 3.54 -17.55 -2.31
C ILE A 23 3.33 -17.37 -3.82
N TRP A 24 2.18 -17.80 -4.35
CA TRP A 24 1.82 -17.73 -5.77
C TRP A 24 1.35 -16.35 -6.25
N GLY A 25 1.29 -15.37 -5.35
CA GLY A 25 0.80 -14.02 -5.67
C GLY A 25 1.71 -13.18 -6.56
N LEU A 26 2.91 -13.67 -6.89
CA LEU A 26 3.83 -13.03 -7.82
C LEU A 26 4.35 -14.04 -8.84
N PRO A 27 4.55 -13.62 -10.11
CA PRO A 27 5.38 -14.38 -11.04
C PRO A 27 6.83 -14.46 -10.54
N GLN A 28 7.61 -15.37 -11.11
CA GLN A 28 9.05 -15.50 -10.79
C GLN A 28 9.87 -14.31 -11.31
N ASP A 29 9.41 -13.67 -12.39
CA ASP A 29 10.06 -12.52 -13.00
C ASP A 29 9.30 -11.24 -12.63
N LEU A 30 9.98 -10.30 -11.96
CA LEU A 30 9.42 -9.01 -11.57
C LEU A 30 9.89 -7.85 -12.45
N VAL A 31 10.69 -8.11 -13.49
CA VAL A 31 11.34 -7.09 -14.33
C VAL A 31 10.30 -6.11 -14.88
N ASP A 32 9.22 -6.60 -15.49
CA ASP A 32 8.15 -5.75 -16.05
C ASP A 32 7.61 -4.71 -15.05
N TRP A 33 7.58 -5.05 -13.77
CA TRP A 33 7.00 -4.21 -12.72
C TRP A 33 8.04 -3.37 -11.98
N LEU A 34 9.19 -3.94 -11.63
CA LEU A 34 10.18 -3.30 -10.76
C LEU A 34 11.40 -2.74 -11.50
N SER A 35 11.57 -3.09 -12.78
CA SER A 35 12.50 -2.42 -13.67
C SER A 35 11.70 -1.39 -14.49
N PRO A 36 11.89 -0.08 -14.28
CA PRO A 36 11.15 0.93 -15.02
C PRO A 36 11.38 0.74 -16.53
N THR A 37 10.35 0.26 -17.22
CA THR A 37 10.36 -0.10 -18.64
C THR A 37 10.56 1.15 -19.49
N LEU A 38 11.27 0.99 -20.63
CA LEU A 38 11.46 1.82 -21.84
C LEU A 38 11.03 3.32 -21.85
N GLN A 39 9.90 3.72 -21.27
CA GLN A 39 9.47 5.12 -21.12
C GLN A 39 10.40 5.92 -20.20
N VAL A 40 10.79 5.37 -19.05
CA VAL A 40 11.78 6.01 -18.16
C VAL A 40 13.16 5.98 -18.80
N ALA A 41 13.48 4.94 -19.57
CA ALA A 41 14.72 4.85 -20.31
C ALA A 41 14.85 6.00 -21.33
N ASN A 42 13.76 6.56 -21.87
CA ASN A 42 13.82 7.74 -22.74
C ASN A 42 14.06 9.04 -21.95
N PHE A 43 13.51 9.19 -20.73
CA PHE A 43 13.74 10.37 -19.89
C PHE A 43 15.12 10.35 -19.20
N LEU A 44 15.53 9.19 -18.68
CA LEU A 44 16.86 8.91 -18.14
C LEU A 44 17.89 8.56 -19.22
N SER A 45 17.52 8.56 -20.51
CA SER A 45 18.35 8.09 -21.65
C SER A 45 19.74 8.70 -21.73
N ARG A 46 19.93 9.86 -21.10
CA ARG A 46 21.23 10.54 -21.06
C ARG A 46 22.15 10.01 -19.96
N GLU A 47 21.61 9.53 -18.84
CA GLU A 47 22.36 8.88 -17.74
C GLU A 47 21.41 7.90 -16.98
N PRO A 48 21.32 6.63 -17.41
CA PRO A 48 20.53 5.61 -16.72
C PRO A 48 21.03 5.41 -15.30
N ARG A 49 20.16 5.57 -14.29
CA ARG A 49 20.50 5.31 -12.89
C ARG A 49 19.38 4.58 -12.17
N ALA A 50 19.74 3.70 -11.23
CA ALA A 50 18.77 3.05 -10.38
C ALA A 50 18.10 4.05 -9.40
N PRO A 51 16.88 3.76 -8.91
CA PRO A 51 16.27 4.52 -7.84
C PRO A 51 17.14 4.53 -6.58
N ASP A 52 17.09 5.63 -5.82
CA ASP A 52 17.79 5.71 -4.54
C ASP A 52 17.02 4.97 -3.44
N ILE A 53 15.68 5.02 -3.49
CA ILE A 53 14.79 4.30 -2.57
C ILE A 53 13.77 3.51 -3.39
N VAL A 54 13.52 2.26 -3.01
CA VAL A 54 12.45 1.43 -3.58
C VAL A 54 11.50 1.00 -2.46
N ALA A 55 10.21 1.30 -2.58
CA ALA A 55 9.17 0.89 -1.64
C ALA A 55 8.14 0.00 -2.35
N VAL A 56 7.90 -1.20 -1.83
CA VAL A 56 6.96 -2.17 -2.41
C VAL A 56 5.89 -2.54 -1.39
N GLY A 57 4.64 -2.21 -1.71
CA GLY A 57 3.47 -2.49 -0.89
C GLY A 57 2.62 -3.63 -1.45
N PHE A 58 2.17 -4.52 -0.57
CA PHE A 58 1.25 -5.59 -0.91
C PHE A 58 -0.03 -5.50 -0.08
N GLN A 59 -1.15 -5.87 -0.70
CA GLN A 59 -2.42 -6.11 -0.02
C GLN A 59 -2.91 -7.52 -0.38
N GLU A 60 -3.73 -8.11 0.49
CA GLU A 60 -4.16 -9.50 0.33
C GLU A 60 -2.97 -10.44 0.07
N LEU A 61 -1.89 -10.25 0.81
CA LEU A 61 -0.61 -10.95 0.62
C LEU A 61 -0.78 -12.49 0.63
N LEU A 62 -1.73 -12.99 1.43
CA LEU A 62 -1.96 -14.40 1.69
C LEU A 62 -3.41 -14.64 2.15
N PRO A 63 -3.88 -15.90 2.15
CA PRO A 63 -5.21 -16.26 2.64
C PRO A 63 -5.54 -15.66 4.01
N LEU A 64 -6.76 -15.16 4.16
CA LEU A 64 -7.15 -14.35 5.31
C LEU A 64 -6.93 -15.07 6.65
N HIS A 65 -7.26 -16.36 6.74
CA HIS A 65 -7.04 -17.16 7.94
C HIS A 65 -5.56 -17.21 8.37
N LEU A 66 -4.63 -17.31 7.41
CA LEU A 66 -3.19 -17.31 7.68
C LEU A 66 -2.71 -15.91 8.11
N GLY A 67 -3.16 -14.87 7.43
CA GLY A 67 -2.82 -13.49 7.78
C GLY A 67 -3.31 -13.10 9.18
N LEU A 68 -4.55 -13.45 9.51
CA LEU A 68 -5.15 -13.24 10.83
C LEU A 68 -4.45 -14.09 11.92
N ALA A 69 -4.04 -15.31 11.60
CA ALA A 69 -3.25 -16.16 12.51
C ALA A 69 -1.80 -15.67 12.70
N GLY A 70 -1.33 -14.75 11.85
CA GLY A 70 0.03 -14.19 11.95
C GLY A 70 1.09 -14.99 11.22
N LEU A 71 0.67 -15.83 10.29
CA LEU A 71 1.53 -16.74 9.54
C LEU A 71 2.03 -16.10 8.23
N SER A 72 2.15 -14.77 8.20
CA SER A 72 2.59 -14.01 7.01
C SER A 72 4.10 -13.96 6.82
N GLY A 73 4.89 -14.38 7.82
CA GLY A 73 6.35 -14.21 7.82
C GLY A 73 7.05 -14.88 6.64
N SER A 74 6.74 -16.15 6.35
CA SER A 74 7.38 -16.89 5.25
C SER A 74 7.11 -16.26 3.88
N VAL A 75 5.88 -15.80 3.65
CA VAL A 75 5.52 -15.10 2.41
C VAL A 75 6.27 -13.78 2.33
N LEU A 76 6.37 -13.02 3.43
CA LEU A 76 7.10 -11.75 3.47
C LEU A 76 8.61 -11.94 3.17
N GLU A 77 9.25 -12.98 3.71
CA GLU A 77 10.65 -13.28 3.40
C GLU A 77 10.84 -13.71 1.95
N SER A 78 9.92 -14.52 1.41
CA SER A 78 9.93 -14.87 -0.01
C SER A 78 9.82 -13.63 -0.91
N ARG A 79 8.94 -12.69 -0.56
CA ARG A 79 8.84 -11.39 -1.26
C ARG A 79 10.13 -10.60 -1.16
N ASN A 80 10.72 -10.54 0.03
CA ASN A 80 11.97 -9.82 0.23
C ASN A 80 13.10 -10.35 -0.66
N ALA A 81 13.32 -11.66 -0.64
CA ALA A 81 14.37 -12.30 -1.44
C ALA A 81 14.14 -12.09 -2.95
N LEU A 82 12.90 -12.25 -3.42
CA LEU A 82 12.57 -12.06 -4.82
C LEU A 82 12.76 -10.61 -5.26
N ILE A 83 12.18 -9.64 -4.53
CA ILE A 83 12.29 -8.22 -4.88
C ILE A 83 13.75 -7.80 -4.93
N LEU A 84 14.54 -8.13 -3.90
CA LEU A 84 15.94 -7.72 -3.82
C LEU A 84 16.75 -8.27 -5.01
N SER A 85 16.58 -9.56 -5.33
CA SER A 85 17.19 -10.18 -6.51
C SER A 85 16.82 -9.44 -7.81
N GLN A 86 15.55 -9.09 -7.98
CA GLN A 86 15.04 -8.49 -9.21
C GLN A 86 15.47 -7.04 -9.39
N ILE A 87 15.45 -6.22 -8.33
CA ILE A 87 15.89 -4.82 -8.42
C ILE A 87 17.40 -4.72 -8.68
N GLU A 88 18.23 -5.58 -8.08
CA GLU A 88 19.69 -5.57 -8.29
C GLU A 88 20.09 -6.11 -9.67
N SER A 89 19.44 -7.20 -10.11
CA SER A 89 19.71 -7.78 -11.43
C SER A 89 19.33 -6.85 -12.58
N SER A 90 18.30 -6.04 -12.38
CA SER A 90 17.76 -5.10 -13.38
C SER A 90 18.37 -3.70 -13.30
N ALA A 91 19.15 -3.41 -12.26
CA ALA A 91 19.77 -2.11 -12.06
C ALA A 91 20.81 -1.81 -13.17
N PRO A 92 20.79 -0.61 -13.81
CA PRO A 92 21.66 -0.29 -14.95
C PRO A 92 23.16 -0.43 -14.64
N GLY A 93 23.57 -0.06 -13.43
CA GLY A 93 24.95 -0.16 -12.93
C GLY A 93 25.18 -1.35 -12.00
N LYS A 94 24.25 -2.33 -11.96
CA LYS A 94 24.27 -3.46 -11.02
C LYS A 94 24.37 -3.00 -9.56
N GLU A 95 23.72 -1.87 -9.26
CA GLU A 95 23.69 -1.29 -7.92
C GLU A 95 23.11 -2.27 -6.89
N LYS A 96 23.64 -2.19 -5.68
CA LYS A 96 23.21 -3.00 -4.53
C LYS A 96 22.24 -2.24 -3.64
N PHE A 97 21.37 -3.00 -2.98
CA PHE A 97 20.32 -2.45 -2.13
C PHE A 97 20.29 -3.12 -0.76
N THR A 98 20.06 -2.30 0.27
CA THR A 98 19.83 -2.75 1.63
C THR A 98 18.36 -2.65 1.96
N LEU A 99 17.78 -3.69 2.57
CA LEU A 99 16.45 -3.62 3.17
C LEU A 99 16.49 -2.68 4.39
N LEU A 100 15.90 -1.50 4.25
CA LEU A 100 15.84 -0.50 5.33
C LEU A 100 14.79 -0.89 6.38
N GLY A 101 13.63 -1.40 5.94
CA GLY A 101 12.56 -1.81 6.84
C GLY A 101 11.49 -2.63 6.14
N LYS A 102 10.91 -3.58 6.88
CA LYS A 102 9.74 -4.35 6.46
C LYS A 102 8.72 -4.47 7.57
N VAL A 103 7.43 -4.49 7.21
CA VAL A 103 6.34 -4.62 8.17
C VAL A 103 5.14 -5.29 7.51
N VAL A 104 4.41 -6.11 8.28
CA VAL A 104 3.17 -6.76 7.85
C VAL A 104 2.14 -6.74 8.97
N ASN A 105 0.88 -6.47 8.63
CA ASN A 105 -0.25 -6.63 9.53
C ASN A 105 -1.41 -7.27 8.76
N GLY A 106 -1.80 -8.48 9.18
CA GLY A 106 -2.72 -9.31 8.41
C GLY A 106 -2.15 -9.64 7.03
N GLY A 107 -2.82 -9.17 5.98
CA GLY A 107 -2.40 -9.29 4.59
C GLY A 107 -1.85 -8.00 3.96
N VAL A 108 -1.63 -6.94 4.75
CA VAL A 108 -1.04 -5.68 4.27
C VAL A 108 0.44 -5.64 4.65
N ALA A 109 1.32 -5.54 3.65
CA ALA A 109 2.77 -5.58 3.86
C ALA A 109 3.49 -4.46 3.13
N LEU A 110 4.63 -4.02 3.66
CA LEU A 110 5.48 -2.99 3.08
C LEU A 110 6.94 -3.39 3.29
N LEU A 111 7.74 -3.30 2.22
CA LEU A 111 9.18 -3.46 2.23
C LEU A 111 9.81 -2.22 1.59
N VAL A 112 10.82 -1.64 2.24
CA VAL A 112 11.53 -0.46 1.74
C VAL A 112 13.03 -0.73 1.70
N TYR A 113 13.64 -0.43 0.55
CA TYR A 113 15.03 -0.66 0.23
C TYR A 113 15.72 0.67 -0.08
N GLY A 114 16.99 0.78 0.26
CA GLY A 114 17.84 1.93 -0.06
C GLY A 114 19.07 1.47 -0.83
N ARG A 115 19.48 2.26 -1.82
CA ARG A 115 20.70 2.02 -2.58
C ARG A 115 21.94 2.15 -1.69
N ASP A 116 22.82 1.16 -1.73
CA ASP A 116 23.99 1.02 -0.84
C ASP A 116 24.98 2.18 -1.01
N GLU A 117 25.35 2.45 -2.27
CA GLU A 117 26.20 3.57 -2.66
C GLU A 117 25.41 4.89 -2.73
N GLY A 118 24.74 5.24 -1.63
CA GLY A 118 23.88 6.42 -1.58
C GLY A 118 23.11 6.57 -0.28
N VAL A 119 21.78 6.49 -0.36
CA VAL A 119 20.89 6.79 0.76
C VAL A 119 21.09 5.83 1.95
N ALA A 120 21.34 4.54 1.69
CA ALA A 120 21.33 3.51 2.74
C ALA A 120 22.40 3.76 3.81
N ARG A 121 23.58 4.26 3.44
CA ARG A 121 24.67 4.60 4.36
C ARG A 121 24.35 5.72 5.36
N ARG A 122 23.35 6.54 5.04
CA ARG A 122 22.92 7.69 5.86
C ARG A 122 21.60 7.46 6.57
N VAL A 123 20.96 6.30 6.35
CA VAL A 123 19.71 5.96 7.00
C VAL A 123 19.95 5.71 8.49
N CYS A 124 19.11 6.33 9.31
CA CYS A 124 19.07 6.18 10.75
C CYS A 124 17.62 6.26 11.24
N ASP A 125 17.40 6.01 12.53
CA ASP A 125 16.08 6.12 13.19
C ASP A 125 14.95 5.36 12.48
N VAL A 126 15.25 4.14 12.01
CA VAL A 126 14.27 3.29 11.33
C VAL A 126 13.18 2.88 12.31
N GLN A 127 11.93 3.11 11.92
CA GLN A 127 10.74 2.77 12.66
C GLN A 127 9.74 2.05 11.75
N THR A 128 9.04 1.06 12.31
CA THR A 128 7.89 0.43 11.65
C THR A 128 6.65 0.58 12.52
N SER A 129 5.48 0.70 11.88
CA SER A 129 4.21 0.85 12.58
C SER A 129 3.07 0.19 11.80
N TRP A 130 1.97 -0.10 12.47
CA TRP A 130 0.77 -0.66 11.87
C TRP A 130 -0.49 -0.21 12.60
N THR A 131 -1.62 -0.26 11.91
CA THR A 131 -2.94 -0.08 12.51
C THR A 131 -4.00 -0.84 11.71
N GLY A 132 -4.96 -1.46 12.39
CA GLY A 132 -6.13 -2.10 11.78
C GLY A 132 -7.38 -1.24 11.92
N CYS A 133 -8.15 -1.12 10.84
CA CYS A 133 -9.43 -0.40 10.77
C CYS A 133 -10.60 -1.29 10.30
N GLY A 134 -10.35 -2.60 10.18
CA GLY A 134 -11.39 -3.60 9.97
C GLY A 134 -12.39 -3.66 11.13
N PRO A 135 -13.42 -4.51 11.02
CA PRO A 135 -14.34 -4.77 12.13
C PRO A 135 -13.54 -5.05 13.42
N LEU A 136 -13.90 -4.41 14.53
CA LEU A 136 -13.20 -4.54 15.81
C LEU A 136 -11.68 -4.22 15.74
N PHE A 137 -11.27 -3.29 14.87
CA PHE A 137 -9.87 -2.88 14.66
C PHE A 137 -8.97 -3.97 14.04
N MET A 138 -9.56 -5.02 13.49
CA MET A 138 -8.84 -6.13 12.83
C MET A 138 -7.96 -5.67 11.67
N GLY A 139 -6.90 -6.42 11.41
CA GLY A 139 -5.86 -6.12 10.43
C GLY A 139 -6.17 -6.49 8.98
N ASN A 140 -7.35 -7.02 8.69
CA ASN A 140 -7.79 -7.32 7.31
C ASN A 140 -8.02 -6.06 6.46
N LYS A 141 -8.18 -4.90 7.12
CA LYS A 141 -8.17 -3.56 6.56
C LYS A 141 -7.36 -2.66 7.49
N GLY A 142 -6.61 -1.72 6.95
CA GLY A 142 -5.70 -0.92 7.76
C GLY A 142 -4.51 -0.40 6.97
N ALA A 143 -3.45 -0.05 7.69
CA ALA A 143 -2.21 0.42 7.12
C ALA A 143 -1.00 -0.10 7.89
N VAL A 144 0.11 -0.21 7.17
CA VAL A 144 1.44 -0.40 7.73
C VAL A 144 2.34 0.73 7.24
N GLY A 145 3.35 1.10 8.02
CA GLY A 145 4.25 2.18 7.66
C GLY A 145 5.69 1.91 8.05
N VAL A 146 6.60 2.41 7.21
CA VAL A 146 8.05 2.44 7.44
C VAL A 146 8.46 3.91 7.45
N ARG A 147 9.12 4.34 8.52
CA ARG A 147 9.69 5.67 8.67
C ARG A 147 11.17 5.56 8.93
N PHE A 148 11.96 6.44 8.36
CA PHE A 148 13.38 6.58 8.70
C PHE A 148 13.85 8.00 8.44
N ARG A 149 15.00 8.34 9.01
CA ARG A 149 15.70 9.59 8.74
C ARG A 149 16.91 9.32 7.86
N VAL A 150 17.18 10.23 6.92
CA VAL A 150 18.39 10.22 6.11
C VAL A 150 19.21 11.42 6.54
N ALA A 151 20.37 11.19 7.16
CA ALA A 151 21.25 12.25 7.64
C ALA A 151 21.74 13.16 6.49
N GLY A 152 21.96 14.45 6.80
CA GLY A 152 22.54 15.40 5.85
C GLY A 152 23.93 14.96 5.39
N LEU A 153 24.35 15.38 4.19
CA LEU A 153 25.68 15.07 3.66
C LEU A 153 26.81 15.69 4.49
N ASP A 154 26.52 16.80 5.16
CA ASP A 154 27.36 17.56 6.08
C ASP A 154 27.29 17.04 7.54
N GLY A 155 26.60 15.92 7.78
CA GLY A 155 26.30 15.43 9.12
C GLY A 155 25.15 16.16 9.82
N GLY A 156 24.42 17.03 9.10
CA GLY A 156 23.25 17.71 9.61
C GLY A 156 22.06 16.79 9.93
N VAL A 157 21.01 17.37 10.51
CA VAL A 157 19.82 16.64 10.98
C VAL A 157 19.12 15.84 9.88
N GLY A 158 19.24 16.27 8.62
CA GLY A 158 18.71 15.56 7.46
C GLY A 158 17.19 15.60 7.37
N GLU A 159 16.62 14.63 6.66
CA GLU A 159 15.19 14.60 6.31
C GLU A 159 14.54 13.27 6.72
N VAL A 160 13.24 13.32 7.03
CA VAL A 160 12.44 12.16 7.45
C VAL A 160 11.56 11.69 6.30
N TYR A 161 11.60 10.39 6.03
CA TYR A 161 10.87 9.73 4.96
C TYR A 161 9.87 8.78 5.58
N THR A 162 8.59 8.92 5.25
CA THR A 162 7.52 8.05 5.74
C THR A 162 6.78 7.42 4.57
N PHE A 163 6.80 6.10 4.49
CA PHE A 163 6.07 5.29 3.52
C PHE A 163 4.91 4.59 4.22
N VAL A 164 3.70 4.70 3.66
CA VAL A 164 2.48 4.09 4.20
C VAL A 164 1.82 3.26 3.11
N ASN A 165 1.67 1.97 3.36
CA ASN A 165 0.86 1.09 2.53
C ASN A 165 -0.47 0.77 3.22
N ALA A 166 -1.59 0.94 2.53
CA ALA A 166 -2.93 0.73 3.08
C ALA A 166 -3.80 -0.20 2.25
N HIS A 167 -4.79 -0.79 2.92
CA HIS A 167 -5.90 -1.51 2.31
C HIS A 167 -7.20 -1.05 2.96
N LEU A 168 -7.98 -0.23 2.24
CA LEU A 168 -9.20 0.38 2.76
C LEU A 168 -10.46 -0.43 2.42
N THR A 169 -11.58 -0.12 3.07
CA THR A 169 -12.84 -0.88 2.90
C THR A 169 -13.28 -0.98 1.44
N ALA A 170 -13.49 -2.23 0.99
CA ALA A 170 -13.91 -2.57 -0.37
C ALA A 170 -15.37 -2.19 -0.67
N HIS A 171 -15.79 -2.37 -1.93
CA HIS A 171 -17.12 -2.11 -2.49
C HIS A 171 -17.51 -0.62 -2.66
N GLU A 172 -18.13 -0.33 -3.80
CA GLU A 172 -18.53 1.02 -4.24
C GLU A 172 -19.34 1.79 -3.21
N ARG A 173 -20.37 1.15 -2.62
CA ARG A 173 -21.28 1.77 -1.64
C ARG A 173 -20.65 2.20 -0.32
N PHE A 174 -19.43 1.75 -0.01
CA PHE A 174 -18.78 1.99 1.29
C PHE A 174 -17.82 3.18 1.28
N LEU A 175 -18.10 4.22 0.48
CA LEU A 175 -17.32 5.46 0.41
C LEU A 175 -17.12 6.10 1.78
N ARG A 176 -18.20 6.31 2.54
CA ARG A 176 -18.12 6.88 3.91
C ARG A 176 -17.20 6.08 4.82
N LYS A 177 -17.20 4.76 4.70
CA LYS A 177 -16.34 3.89 5.49
C LYS A 177 -14.86 4.02 5.07
N ARG A 178 -14.55 4.19 3.79
CA ARG A 178 -13.17 4.51 3.34
C ARG A 178 -12.66 5.84 3.88
N ILE A 179 -13.50 6.88 3.89
CA ILE A 179 -13.17 8.18 4.49
C ILE A 179 -12.88 8.02 5.99
N GLN A 180 -13.71 7.23 6.69
CA GLN A 180 -13.50 6.89 8.10
C GLN A 180 -12.23 6.07 8.32
N ASP A 181 -11.92 5.12 7.45
CA ASP A 181 -10.71 4.29 7.51
C ASP A 181 -9.46 5.16 7.38
N TYR A 182 -9.42 6.07 6.39
CA TYR A 182 -8.32 7.03 6.25
C TYR A 182 -8.21 7.94 7.49
N SER A 183 -9.33 8.53 7.93
CA SER A 183 -9.36 9.41 9.11
C SER A 183 -8.86 8.69 10.37
N TYR A 184 -9.18 7.42 10.50
CA TYR A 184 -8.71 6.56 11.57
C TYR A 184 -7.20 6.31 11.45
N ILE A 185 -6.73 5.87 10.28
CA ILE A 185 -5.30 5.60 10.01
C ILE A 185 -4.45 6.84 10.31
N ALA A 186 -4.88 8.03 9.88
CA ALA A 186 -4.17 9.28 10.14
C ALA A 186 -3.95 9.57 11.63
N LYS A 187 -4.82 9.05 12.51
CA LYS A 187 -4.77 9.23 13.97
C LYS A 187 -4.13 8.06 14.72
N THR A 188 -4.07 6.85 14.14
CA THR A 188 -3.65 5.63 14.84
C THR A 188 -2.41 4.95 14.25
N LEU A 189 -2.01 5.29 13.03
CA LEU A 189 -0.70 4.92 12.49
C LEU A 189 0.35 5.89 13.07
N LEU A 190 0.79 5.57 14.28
CA LEU A 190 1.67 6.41 15.07
C LEU A 190 3.10 5.89 15.09
N PHE A 191 4.03 6.84 15.15
CA PHE A 191 5.46 6.62 15.17
C PHE A 191 6.05 7.19 16.46
N THR A 192 7.07 6.54 17.00
CA THR A 192 7.76 7.04 18.20
C THR A 192 8.46 8.37 17.88
N PRO A 193 8.60 9.27 18.87
CA PRO A 193 9.40 10.48 18.69
C PRO A 193 10.78 10.17 18.12
N LEU A 194 11.26 11.00 17.21
CA LEU A 194 12.65 10.92 16.74
C LEU A 194 13.59 11.40 17.85
N PRO A 195 14.86 10.93 17.86
CA PRO A 195 15.87 11.47 18.77
C PRO A 195 15.96 12.99 18.67
N GLY A 196 16.04 13.68 19.81
CA GLY A 196 16.07 15.14 19.88
C GLY A 196 14.71 15.84 19.67
N SER A 197 13.60 15.10 19.53
CA SER A 197 12.27 15.70 19.47
C SER A 197 11.92 16.41 20.78
N PRO A 198 11.31 17.61 20.75
CA PRO A 198 10.93 18.35 21.95
C PRO A 198 9.77 17.69 22.72
N SER A 199 9.07 16.74 22.10
CA SER A 199 7.95 16.02 22.70
C SER A 199 8.23 14.53 22.79
N SER A 200 7.84 13.91 23.91
CA SER A 200 7.86 12.46 24.10
C SER A 200 6.62 11.76 23.54
N SER A 201 5.65 12.52 23.00
CA SER A 201 4.40 11.96 22.46
C SER A 201 4.59 11.37 21.07
N PRO A 202 3.95 10.22 20.75
CA PRO A 202 3.96 9.68 19.39
C PRO A 202 3.46 10.69 18.37
N SER A 203 3.99 10.61 17.15
CA SER A 203 3.64 11.50 16.05
C SER A 203 2.86 10.76 14.96
N THR A 204 2.03 11.49 14.21
CA THR A 204 1.28 10.92 13.08
C THR A 204 2.17 10.78 11.85
N MET A 205 1.65 10.13 10.80
CA MET A 205 2.36 10.01 9.52
C MET A 205 2.76 11.36 8.89
N TYR A 206 2.07 12.46 9.26
CA TYR A 206 2.33 13.79 8.74
C TYR A 206 3.54 14.51 9.37
N SER A 207 4.04 14.03 10.52
CA SER A 207 5.27 14.56 11.13
C SER A 207 6.51 13.97 10.45
N THR A 208 6.74 14.38 9.20
CA THR A 208 7.79 13.86 8.30
C THR A 208 8.23 14.95 7.32
N SER A 209 9.37 14.79 6.65
CA SER A 209 9.78 15.70 5.56
C SER A 209 9.14 15.30 4.24
N HIS A 210 9.09 14.00 3.96
CA HIS A 210 8.45 13.42 2.78
C HIS A 210 7.47 12.34 3.22
N LEU A 211 6.24 12.38 2.70
CA LEU A 211 5.19 11.40 2.98
C LEU A 211 4.74 10.76 1.68
N PHE A 212 4.73 9.43 1.66
CA PHE A 212 4.21 8.63 0.57
C PHE A 212 3.11 7.72 1.10
N PHE A 213 1.91 7.81 0.53
CA PHE A 213 0.76 7.00 0.91
C PHE A 213 0.23 6.27 -0.31
N PHE A 214 0.20 4.95 -0.26
CA PHE A 214 -0.18 4.13 -1.40
C PHE A 214 -0.88 2.83 -0.96
N GLY A 215 -1.41 2.10 -1.93
CA GLY A 215 -2.02 0.80 -1.69
C GLY A 215 -3.31 0.58 -2.45
N ASP A 216 -4.06 -0.45 -2.07
CA ASP A 216 -5.44 -0.66 -2.49
C ASP A 216 -6.37 0.23 -1.63
N LEU A 217 -6.54 1.46 -2.10
CA LEU A 217 -7.38 2.46 -1.43
C LEU A 217 -8.87 2.22 -1.68
N ASN A 218 -9.21 1.31 -2.59
CA ASN A 218 -10.57 0.84 -2.84
C ASN A 218 -11.61 1.92 -3.21
N PHE A 219 -11.20 3.15 -3.52
CA PHE A 219 -12.06 4.16 -4.12
C PHE A 219 -12.48 3.71 -5.52
N ARG A 220 -13.73 4.01 -5.88
CA ARG A 220 -14.36 3.47 -7.08
C ARG A 220 -14.72 4.56 -8.06
N LEU A 221 -14.81 4.19 -9.33
CA LEU A 221 -15.49 4.98 -10.34
C LEU A 221 -17.00 4.92 -10.05
N ALA A 222 -17.62 6.08 -9.79
CA ALA A 222 -19.01 6.18 -9.39
C ALA A 222 -19.79 7.09 -10.36
N LEU A 223 -20.22 6.50 -11.47
CA LEU A 223 -20.98 7.23 -12.49
C LEU A 223 -22.40 7.54 -12.00
N PRO A 224 -22.88 8.80 -12.15
CA PRO A 224 -24.26 9.14 -11.85
C PRO A 224 -25.21 8.38 -12.78
N ARG A 225 -26.43 8.08 -12.31
CA ARG A 225 -27.42 7.28 -13.07
C ARG A 225 -27.77 7.88 -14.45
N SER A 226 -27.63 9.19 -14.61
CA SER A 226 -27.84 9.90 -15.87
C SER A 226 -26.71 9.75 -16.88
N HIS A 227 -25.54 9.26 -16.47
CA HIS A 227 -24.40 9.08 -17.35
C HIS A 227 -24.65 7.91 -18.32
N PRO A 228 -24.37 8.05 -19.64
CA PRO A 228 -24.64 6.99 -20.63
C PRO A 228 -23.98 5.65 -20.31
N LEU A 229 -22.79 5.68 -19.71
CA LEU A 229 -22.02 4.48 -19.32
C LEU A 229 -22.39 3.93 -17.92
N ALA A 230 -23.38 4.51 -17.23
CA ALA A 230 -23.81 4.03 -15.91
C ALA A 230 -24.66 2.75 -16.01
N GLY A 231 -24.68 1.97 -14.94
CA GLY A 231 -25.49 0.75 -14.85
C GLY A 231 -24.77 -0.54 -15.30
N SER A 232 -25.34 -1.68 -14.92
CA SER A 232 -24.76 -3.01 -15.19
C SER A 232 -24.79 -3.39 -16.66
N ASN A 233 -25.79 -2.92 -17.41
CA ASN A 233 -25.96 -3.28 -18.82
C ASN A 233 -24.91 -2.60 -19.72
N ASN A 234 -24.41 -1.44 -19.31
CA ASN A 234 -23.42 -0.64 -20.06
C ASN A 234 -21.97 -0.96 -19.66
N ARG A 235 -21.72 -2.08 -18.97
CA ARG A 235 -20.37 -2.46 -18.50
C ARG A 235 -19.41 -2.74 -19.65
N GLY A 236 -19.90 -3.31 -20.75
CA GLY A 236 -19.10 -3.52 -21.97
C GLY A 236 -18.66 -2.19 -22.57
N ASP A 237 -19.58 -1.25 -22.71
CA ASP A 237 -19.31 0.08 -23.28
C ASP A 237 -18.37 0.89 -22.38
N LEU A 238 -18.54 0.82 -21.06
CA LEU A 238 -17.61 1.42 -20.11
C LEU A 238 -16.20 0.83 -20.26
N ALA A 239 -16.09 -0.50 -20.36
CA ALA A 239 -14.81 -1.16 -20.57
C ALA A 239 -14.15 -0.75 -21.90
N ALA A 240 -14.95 -0.59 -22.97
CA ALA A 240 -14.47 -0.11 -24.26
C ALA A 240 -14.04 1.36 -24.20
N ALA A 241 -14.81 2.22 -23.51
CA ALA A 241 -14.48 3.63 -23.33
C ALA A 241 -13.13 3.81 -22.61
N LEU A 242 -12.85 2.97 -21.61
CA LEU A 242 -11.58 2.98 -20.88
C LEU A 242 -10.36 2.65 -21.74
N ASN A 243 -10.50 2.16 -22.98
CA ASN A 243 -9.37 1.97 -23.89
C ASN A 243 -8.83 3.29 -24.45
N ASN A 244 -9.68 4.32 -24.55
CA ASN A 244 -9.31 5.63 -25.07
C ASN A 244 -8.90 6.57 -23.91
N GLU A 245 -7.82 7.31 -24.10
CA GLU A 245 -7.26 8.20 -23.07
C GLU A 245 -8.15 9.40 -22.76
N GLU A 246 -8.73 10.05 -23.77
CA GLU A 246 -9.66 11.18 -23.61
C GLU A 246 -10.90 10.76 -22.80
N ASN A 247 -11.43 9.57 -23.07
CA ASN A 247 -12.51 9.00 -22.27
C ASN A 247 -12.08 8.77 -20.82
N ARG A 248 -10.86 8.25 -20.58
CA ARG A 248 -10.34 8.08 -19.20
C ARG A 248 -10.19 9.42 -18.50
N GLU A 249 -9.73 10.44 -19.22
CA GLU A 249 -9.60 11.81 -18.70
C GLU A 249 -10.95 12.37 -18.25
N GLY A 250 -12.02 12.18 -19.02
CA GLY A 250 -13.36 12.57 -18.59
C GLY A 250 -13.89 11.71 -17.43
N LEU A 251 -13.64 10.41 -17.45
CA LEU A 251 -14.11 9.47 -16.41
C LEU A 251 -13.46 9.71 -15.05
N LYS A 252 -12.24 10.25 -14.99
CA LYS A 252 -11.53 10.55 -13.73
C LYS A 252 -12.29 11.52 -12.83
N GLU A 253 -13.15 12.35 -13.41
CA GLU A 253 -13.97 13.33 -12.68
C GLU A 253 -15.09 12.66 -11.86
N PHE A 254 -15.40 11.39 -12.14
CA PHE A 254 -16.33 10.56 -11.39
C PHE A 254 -15.62 9.56 -10.44
N ASP A 255 -14.30 9.68 -10.31
CA ASP A 255 -13.53 8.89 -9.35
C ASP A 255 -13.76 9.40 -7.92
N GLN A 256 -14.16 8.51 -7.02
CA GLN A 256 -14.46 8.88 -5.64
C GLN A 256 -13.24 9.47 -4.91
N LEU A 257 -12.01 9.02 -5.17
CA LEU A 257 -10.83 9.58 -4.50
C LEU A 257 -10.58 11.01 -4.98
N THR A 258 -10.66 11.25 -6.28
CA THR A 258 -10.55 12.61 -6.87
C THR A 258 -11.54 13.57 -6.23
N ILE A 259 -12.82 13.18 -6.16
CA ILE A 259 -13.88 14.02 -5.58
C ILE A 259 -13.60 14.31 -4.10
N GLU A 260 -13.32 13.28 -3.30
CA GLU A 260 -13.11 13.42 -1.86
C GLU A 260 -11.82 14.20 -1.51
N ARG A 261 -10.78 14.12 -2.33
CA ARG A 261 -9.57 14.97 -2.20
C ARG A 261 -9.88 16.44 -2.45
N ARG A 262 -10.65 16.77 -3.48
CA ARG A 262 -11.08 18.16 -3.75
C ARG A 262 -11.96 18.72 -2.63
N MET A 263 -12.80 17.86 -2.03
CA MET A 263 -13.58 18.21 -0.84
C MET A 263 -12.76 18.26 0.46
N LYS A 264 -11.45 17.96 0.41
CA LYS A 264 -10.53 17.95 1.56
C LYS A 264 -10.97 17.00 2.69
N SER A 265 -11.73 15.95 2.38
CA SER A 265 -12.19 14.96 3.36
C SER A 265 -11.14 13.85 3.61
N VAL A 266 -10.25 13.63 2.64
CA VAL A 266 -9.18 12.64 2.67
C VAL A 266 -7.91 13.18 2.02
N PHE A 267 -6.76 12.64 2.43
CA PHE A 267 -5.44 12.91 1.86
C PHE A 267 -5.11 14.41 1.75
N VAL A 268 -5.48 15.19 2.76
CA VAL A 268 -5.23 16.63 2.80
C VAL A 268 -3.73 16.89 2.68
N GLY A 269 -3.36 17.77 1.76
CA GLY A 269 -1.97 18.13 1.46
C GLY A 269 -1.22 17.13 0.57
N LEU A 270 -1.80 15.98 0.19
CA LEU A 270 -1.14 15.04 -0.71
C LEU A 270 -1.56 15.28 -2.16
N ARG A 271 -0.59 15.08 -3.06
CA ARG A 271 -0.72 15.12 -4.53
C ARG A 271 -0.67 13.71 -5.10
N GLU A 272 -1.08 13.57 -6.35
CA GLU A 272 -1.10 12.30 -7.08
C GLU A 272 -0.77 12.59 -8.55
N GLY A 273 -0.03 11.68 -9.21
CA GLY A 273 0.21 11.81 -10.64
C GLY A 273 -1.05 11.54 -11.48
N GLU A 274 -0.92 11.59 -12.80
CA GLU A 274 -2.04 11.38 -13.72
C GLU A 274 -2.48 9.91 -13.82
N PHE A 275 -3.14 9.39 -12.77
CA PHE A 275 -3.56 7.98 -12.65
C PHE A 275 -4.47 7.49 -13.80
N TRP A 276 -5.11 8.42 -14.51
CA TRP A 276 -6.02 8.15 -15.62
C TRP A 276 -5.31 7.89 -16.96
N LYS A 277 -3.99 8.12 -17.04
CA LYS A 277 -3.18 7.77 -18.23
C LYS A 277 -3.16 6.26 -18.49
N PHE A 278 -3.30 5.44 -17.45
CA PHE A 278 -3.48 3.99 -17.55
C PHE A 278 -4.92 3.57 -17.21
N LYS A 279 -5.30 2.36 -17.66
CA LYS A 279 -6.65 1.81 -17.44
C LYS A 279 -6.92 1.54 -15.95
N CYS A 280 -8.19 1.45 -15.58
CA CYS A 280 -8.59 1.00 -14.23
C CYS A 280 -7.89 -0.32 -13.86
N THR A 281 -7.35 -0.42 -12.65
CA THR A 281 -6.55 -1.57 -12.20
C THR A 281 -7.38 -2.72 -11.64
N TYR A 282 -8.68 -2.52 -11.43
CA TYR A 282 -9.62 -3.49 -10.85
C TYR A 282 -10.97 -3.41 -11.57
N LYS A 283 -11.79 -4.46 -11.69
CA LYS A 283 -11.55 -5.88 -11.36
C LYS A 283 -11.38 -6.67 -12.64
N TYR A 284 -10.23 -7.28 -12.84
CA TYR A 284 -9.97 -8.14 -13.99
C TYR A 284 -10.48 -9.57 -13.75
N LYS A 285 -10.67 -10.30 -14.83
CA LYS A 285 -10.79 -11.77 -14.77
C LYS A 285 -9.40 -12.35 -14.55
N LEU A 286 -9.27 -13.34 -13.68
CA LEU A 286 -8.01 -14.05 -13.45
C LEU A 286 -7.54 -14.71 -14.75
N GLY A 287 -6.24 -14.67 -15.01
CA GLY A 287 -5.62 -15.18 -16.24
C GLY A 287 -5.73 -14.23 -17.44
N GLU A 288 -6.51 -13.16 -17.37
CA GLU A 288 -6.73 -12.24 -18.50
C GLU A 288 -5.91 -10.96 -18.37
N VAL A 289 -5.27 -10.55 -19.46
CA VAL A 289 -4.48 -9.31 -19.50
C VAL A 289 -5.40 -8.09 -19.48
N ASP A 290 -6.40 -8.07 -20.36
CA ASP A 290 -7.19 -6.86 -20.62
C ASP A 290 -8.71 -7.01 -20.56
N LYS A 291 -9.20 -7.94 -19.73
CA LYS A 291 -10.63 -8.24 -19.62
C LYS A 291 -11.16 -8.02 -18.21
N TYR A 292 -12.05 -7.04 -18.07
CA TYR A 292 -12.76 -6.80 -16.81
C TYR A 292 -13.81 -7.87 -16.50
N HIS A 293 -14.06 -8.07 -15.21
CA HIS A 293 -15.16 -8.89 -14.72
C HIS A 293 -16.46 -8.08 -14.73
N SER A 294 -17.51 -8.64 -15.34
CA SER A 294 -18.83 -7.98 -15.50
C SER A 294 -19.57 -7.61 -14.20
N LEU A 295 -19.22 -8.21 -13.07
CA LEU A 295 -19.93 -8.04 -11.79
C LEU A 295 -19.47 -6.80 -11.00
N ARG A 296 -18.45 -6.09 -11.49
CA ARG A 296 -17.89 -4.91 -10.82
C ARG A 296 -17.67 -3.80 -11.85
N VAL A 297 -17.89 -2.56 -11.42
CA VAL A 297 -17.43 -1.39 -12.18
C VAL A 297 -15.89 -1.46 -12.23
N PRO A 298 -15.26 -1.32 -13.39
CA PRO A 298 -13.82 -1.04 -13.44
C PRO A 298 -13.48 0.20 -12.60
N SER A 299 -12.40 0.19 -11.83
CA SER A 299 -12.00 1.29 -10.95
C SER A 299 -10.47 1.35 -10.77
N TRP A 300 -9.95 2.56 -10.55
CA TRP A 300 -8.58 2.79 -10.08
C TRP A 300 -8.52 2.66 -8.57
N THR A 301 -8.49 1.42 -8.09
CA THR A 301 -8.45 1.11 -6.65
C THR A 301 -7.06 1.27 -6.06
N ASP A 302 -6.03 1.03 -6.88
CA ASP A 302 -4.62 1.04 -6.50
C ASP A 302 -4.04 2.42 -6.81
N ARG A 303 -3.53 3.13 -5.79
CA ARG A 303 -3.18 4.56 -5.88
C ARG A 303 -1.88 4.89 -5.18
N ILE A 304 -1.17 5.92 -5.64
CA ILE A 304 0.08 6.43 -5.04
C ILE A 304 -0.02 7.95 -4.88
N LEU A 305 -0.01 8.41 -3.63
CA LEU A 305 -0.08 9.80 -3.26
C LEU A 305 1.18 10.21 -2.50
N TYR A 306 1.57 11.47 -2.62
CA TYR A 306 2.81 11.97 -2.05
C TYR A 306 2.75 13.46 -1.70
N THR A 307 3.62 13.89 -0.80
CA THR A 307 3.90 15.30 -0.52
C THR A 307 5.28 15.46 0.12
N THR A 308 5.85 16.64 -0.02
CA THR A 308 7.13 17.03 0.55
C THR A 308 6.99 18.34 1.33
N TYR A 309 7.85 18.57 2.30
CA TYR A 309 7.85 19.76 3.16
C TYR A 309 8.05 21.07 2.37
N THR A 310 8.65 20.98 1.18
CA THR A 310 8.84 22.13 0.30
C THR A 310 7.57 22.50 -0.46
N ASP A 311 6.55 21.63 -0.50
CA ASP A 311 5.25 21.95 -1.10
C ASP A 311 4.60 23.11 -0.33
N ASP A 312 3.88 23.97 -1.05
CA ASP A 312 3.09 25.03 -0.46
C ASP A 312 1.70 24.49 -0.07
N PRO A 313 1.25 24.63 1.19
CA PRO A 313 -0.10 24.26 1.59
C PRO A 313 -1.20 25.08 0.89
N ASP A 314 -0.88 26.29 0.40
CA ASP A 314 -1.83 27.20 -0.24
C ASP A 314 -2.00 26.94 -1.75
N THR A 315 -1.09 26.17 -2.38
CA THR A 315 -1.22 25.69 -3.76
C THR A 315 -1.39 24.16 -3.83
N PRO A 316 -2.56 23.61 -3.44
CA PRO A 316 -2.75 22.16 -3.25
C PRO A 316 -2.58 21.30 -4.51
N GLU A 317 -2.64 21.90 -5.71
CA GLU A 317 -2.44 21.21 -6.99
C GLU A 317 -0.97 21.20 -7.44
N GLU A 318 -0.11 22.05 -6.86
CA GLU A 318 1.30 22.14 -7.19
C GLU A 318 2.14 21.30 -6.24
N THR A 319 3.23 20.72 -6.75
CA THR A 319 4.19 19.97 -5.93
C THR A 319 5.60 20.08 -6.50
N ASN A 320 6.59 20.07 -5.61
CA ASN A 320 8.01 20.04 -5.97
C ASN A 320 8.54 18.63 -6.25
N ILE A 321 7.69 17.59 -6.10
CA ILE A 321 8.00 16.22 -6.52
C ILE A 321 7.61 16.06 -7.99
N HIS A 322 8.57 15.72 -8.86
CA HIS A 322 8.23 15.38 -10.25
C HIS A 322 7.89 13.90 -10.37
N ASN A 323 6.70 13.62 -10.89
CA ASN A 323 6.30 12.27 -11.25
C ASN A 323 6.86 11.92 -12.63
N LEU A 324 7.92 11.11 -12.66
CA LEU A 324 8.61 10.72 -13.89
C LEU A 324 7.90 9.56 -14.60
N LEU A 325 7.24 8.71 -13.82
CA LEU A 325 6.44 7.58 -14.30
C LEU A 325 5.31 7.36 -13.31
N TYR A 326 4.11 7.15 -13.82
CA TYR A 326 3.01 6.55 -13.06
C TYR A 326 2.18 5.67 -13.99
N THR A 327 2.27 4.36 -13.82
CA THR A 327 1.63 3.39 -14.71
C THR A 327 1.18 2.14 -13.98
N SER A 328 0.38 1.33 -14.67
CA SER A 328 0.01 -0.04 -14.29
C SER A 328 0.76 -1.07 -15.15
N ILE A 329 0.84 -2.32 -14.67
CA ILE A 329 1.48 -3.44 -15.37
C ILE A 329 0.42 -4.49 -15.76
N PRO A 330 -0.19 -4.40 -16.97
CA PRO A 330 -1.31 -5.28 -17.34
C PRO A 330 -0.94 -6.76 -17.52
N SER A 331 0.34 -7.07 -17.78
CA SER A 331 0.85 -8.43 -18.02
C SER A 331 0.67 -9.36 -16.82
N TYR A 332 0.45 -8.82 -15.62
CA TYR A 332 0.23 -9.61 -14.41
C TYR A 332 -1.24 -10.06 -14.34
N THR A 333 -1.45 -11.38 -14.31
CA THR A 333 -2.80 -11.98 -14.42
C THR A 333 -3.16 -12.92 -13.28
N THR A 334 -2.27 -13.10 -12.29
CA THR A 334 -2.49 -13.95 -11.10
C THR A 334 -3.46 -13.33 -10.11
N SER A 335 -3.61 -12.01 -10.13
CA SER A 335 -4.58 -11.25 -9.35
C SER A 335 -5.68 -10.68 -10.25
N ASP A 336 -6.80 -10.31 -9.64
CA ASP A 336 -7.84 -9.51 -10.25
C ASP A 336 -7.54 -8.00 -10.21
N HIS A 337 -6.41 -7.64 -9.61
CA HIS A 337 -5.79 -6.31 -9.69
C HIS A 337 -4.61 -6.31 -10.66
N LYS A 338 -4.27 -5.13 -11.20
CA LYS A 338 -3.02 -4.89 -11.91
C LYS A 338 -2.05 -4.10 -11.02
N PRO A 339 -0.78 -4.54 -10.89
CA PRO A 339 0.22 -3.79 -10.14
C PRO A 339 0.37 -2.37 -10.69
N ILE A 340 0.70 -1.43 -9.82
CA ILE A 340 1.07 -0.07 -10.19
C ILE A 340 2.47 0.27 -9.75
N ILE A 341 3.09 1.23 -10.43
CA ILE A 341 4.40 1.76 -10.11
C ILE A 341 4.41 3.26 -10.35
N SER A 342 5.11 4.00 -9.49
CA SER A 342 5.51 5.38 -9.75
C SER A 342 6.99 5.61 -9.47
N LEU A 343 7.64 6.37 -10.33
CA LEU A 343 9.01 6.86 -10.13
C LEU A 343 8.96 8.37 -9.89
N LEU A 344 9.44 8.79 -8.72
CA LEU A 344 9.36 10.16 -8.24
C LEU A 344 10.75 10.77 -8.15
N SER A 345 10.94 11.99 -8.64
CA SER A 345 12.12 12.80 -8.39
C SER A 345 11.81 13.84 -7.32
N LEU A 346 12.42 13.67 -6.15
CA LEU A 346 12.23 14.57 -5.01
C LEU A 346 12.96 15.90 -5.21
N PRO A 347 12.49 17.00 -4.61
CA PRO A 347 13.26 18.24 -4.58
C PRO A 347 14.61 18.03 -3.89
N PRO A 348 15.66 18.78 -4.28
CA PRO A 348 16.90 18.80 -3.53
C PRO A 348 16.65 19.33 -2.10
N PRO A 349 17.45 18.91 -1.10
CA PRO A 349 17.35 19.47 0.25
C PRO A 349 17.52 20.99 0.22
N LEU A 350 16.70 21.72 0.98
CA LEU A 350 16.88 23.16 1.09
C LEU A 350 18.21 23.46 1.79
N SER A 351 19.09 24.21 1.13
CA SER A 351 20.29 24.77 1.76
C SER A 351 19.91 25.96 2.63
N THR A 352 19.50 25.70 3.88
CA THR A 352 19.20 26.77 4.85
C THR A 352 20.37 26.98 5.80
N SER A 353 20.91 28.19 5.84
CA SER A 353 21.77 28.68 6.92
C SER A 353 20.94 29.55 7.88
N PRO A 354 20.98 29.35 9.21
CA PRO A 354 21.73 28.33 9.95
C PRO A 354 21.12 26.91 9.84
N THR A 355 21.94 25.89 10.05
CA THR A 355 21.51 24.47 10.01
C THR A 355 20.45 24.22 11.08
N PRO A 356 19.25 23.74 10.72
CA PRO A 356 18.18 23.53 11.71
C PRO A 356 18.55 22.45 12.72
N SER A 357 18.09 22.60 13.97
CA SER A 357 18.28 21.62 15.05
C SER A 357 17.32 20.43 14.98
N THR A 358 16.30 20.50 14.13
CA THR A 358 15.31 19.44 13.90
C THR A 358 15.05 19.25 12.40
N PRO A 359 14.76 18.02 11.94
CA PRO A 359 14.39 17.80 10.54
C PRO A 359 13.18 18.66 10.13
N PRO A 360 13.13 19.14 8.86
CA PRO A 360 11.97 19.87 8.37
C PRO A 360 10.73 18.96 8.32
N THR A 361 9.56 19.52 8.59
CA THR A 361 8.28 18.79 8.58
C THR A 361 7.31 19.36 7.57
N LEU A 362 6.37 18.53 7.09
CA LEU A 362 5.29 18.95 6.19
C LEU A 362 4.58 20.20 6.70
N ARG A 363 4.34 21.14 5.79
CA ARG A 363 3.45 22.28 6.00
C ARG A 363 2.04 21.87 5.59
N LEU A 364 1.11 21.86 6.55
CA LEU A 364 -0.27 21.47 6.32
C LEU A 364 -1.17 22.69 6.17
N PRO A 365 -2.25 22.59 5.35
CA PRO A 365 -3.23 23.66 5.26
C PRO A 365 -3.81 24.05 6.62
N SER A 366 -4.09 25.35 6.79
CA SER A 366 -4.72 25.89 7.99
C SER A 366 -6.00 25.12 8.34
N GLY A 367 -6.12 24.72 9.61
CA GLY A 367 -7.26 23.94 10.12
C GLY A 367 -7.13 22.42 9.95
N TYR A 368 -6.11 21.91 9.25
CA TYR A 368 -5.82 20.48 9.19
C TYR A 368 -4.61 20.11 10.06
N ALA A 369 -4.89 19.57 11.24
CA ALA A 369 -3.88 19.09 12.17
C ALA A 369 -4.29 17.71 12.73
N PRO A 370 -3.90 16.60 12.07
CA PRO A 370 -4.23 15.27 12.56
C PRO A 370 -3.47 15.00 13.86
N THR A 371 -4.22 14.80 14.95
CA THR A 371 -3.66 14.51 16.27
C THR A 371 -3.65 13.01 16.56
N PRO A 372 -2.63 12.51 17.28
CA PRO A 372 -2.60 11.13 17.73
C PRO A 372 -3.84 10.77 18.56
N ASP A 373 -4.43 9.61 18.27
CA ASP A 373 -5.50 9.04 19.09
C ASP A 373 -4.89 8.48 20.40
N PRO A 374 -5.28 8.99 21.59
CA PRO A 374 -4.76 8.49 22.87
C PRO A 374 -5.02 7.00 23.12
N ARG A 375 -6.03 6.43 22.45
CA ARG A 375 -6.40 5.01 22.53
C ARG A 375 -5.84 4.18 21.38
N ALA A 376 -4.94 4.71 20.55
CA ALA A 376 -4.39 4.02 19.39
C ALA A 376 -3.80 2.65 19.76
N ASN A 377 -2.98 2.57 20.81
CA ASN A 377 -2.39 1.30 21.27
C ASN A 377 -3.45 0.31 21.75
N PHE A 378 -4.42 0.76 22.56
CA PHE A 378 -5.52 -0.10 23.00
C PHE A 378 -6.26 -0.72 21.82
N LYS A 379 -6.65 0.09 20.83
CA LYS A 379 -7.35 -0.37 19.62
C LYS A 379 -6.48 -1.32 18.78
N ARG A 380 -5.21 -0.97 18.59
CA ARG A 380 -4.22 -1.75 17.84
C ARG A 380 -4.05 -3.16 18.42
N TYR A 381 -3.88 -3.28 19.73
CA TYR A 381 -3.69 -4.58 20.37
C TYR A 381 -5.00 -5.35 20.55
N THR A 382 -6.14 -4.66 20.73
CA THR A 382 -7.47 -5.29 20.69
C THR A 382 -7.70 -5.96 19.34
N GLY A 383 -7.50 -5.24 18.23
CA GLY A 383 -7.62 -5.78 16.88
C GLY A 383 -6.69 -6.96 16.63
N ARG A 384 -5.43 -6.87 17.08
CA ARG A 384 -4.47 -7.98 16.97
C ARG A 384 -4.90 -9.22 17.75
N VAL A 385 -5.42 -9.09 18.96
CA VAL A 385 -5.91 -10.24 19.74
C VAL A 385 -7.08 -10.90 19.01
N ILE A 386 -8.03 -10.11 18.50
CA ILE A 386 -9.18 -10.61 17.75
C ILE A 386 -8.74 -11.29 16.44
N ASP A 387 -7.79 -10.69 15.71
CA ASP A 387 -7.18 -11.31 14.53
C ASP A 387 -6.64 -12.70 14.86
N ARG A 388 -5.85 -12.83 15.93
CA ARG A 388 -5.24 -14.11 16.31
C ARG A 388 -6.26 -15.16 16.69
N ILE A 389 -7.28 -14.79 17.47
CA ILE A 389 -8.34 -15.71 17.88
C ILE A 389 -9.09 -16.24 16.64
N ILE A 390 -9.59 -15.34 15.80
CA ILE A 390 -10.33 -15.71 14.59
C ILE A 390 -9.44 -16.49 13.62
N GLY A 391 -8.21 -16.02 13.43
CA GLY A 391 -7.23 -16.62 12.54
C GLY A 391 -6.87 -18.05 12.93
N TYR A 392 -6.55 -18.32 14.19
CA TYR A 392 -6.24 -19.67 14.64
C TYR A 392 -7.44 -20.62 14.57
N ILE A 393 -8.63 -20.16 14.98
CA ILE A 393 -9.85 -20.97 14.87
C ILE A 393 -10.08 -21.36 13.40
N TRP A 394 -10.06 -20.38 12.50
CA TRP A 394 -10.27 -20.64 11.07
C TRP A 394 -9.16 -21.51 10.48
N TRP A 395 -7.90 -21.25 10.83
CA TRP A 395 -6.77 -22.05 10.36
C TRP A 395 -6.87 -23.52 10.80
N ILE A 396 -7.25 -23.80 12.05
CA ILE A 396 -7.48 -25.16 12.55
C ILE A 396 -8.62 -25.83 11.78
N ILE A 397 -9.72 -25.12 11.52
CA ILE A 397 -10.82 -25.63 10.68
C ILE A 397 -10.30 -25.99 9.29
N CYS A 398 -9.48 -25.14 8.67
CA CYS A 398 -8.88 -25.44 7.37
C CYS A 398 -7.98 -26.70 7.44
N ILE A 399 -7.19 -26.90 8.50
CA ILE A 399 -6.35 -28.10 8.66
C ILE A 399 -7.22 -29.36 8.74
N ILE A 400 -8.25 -29.36 9.60
CA ILE A 400 -9.18 -30.47 9.75
C ILE A 400 -9.86 -30.82 8.42
N GLY A 401 -10.09 -29.80 7.58
CA GLY A 401 -10.67 -29.95 6.25
C GLY A 401 -9.68 -30.14 5.12
N LEU A 402 -8.42 -30.52 5.41
CA LEU A 402 -7.37 -30.74 4.40
C LEU A 402 -7.18 -29.54 3.46
N GLY A 403 -7.22 -28.33 4.02
CA GLY A 403 -7.11 -27.06 3.30
C GLY A 403 -8.44 -26.37 2.99
N SER A 404 -9.59 -27.04 3.22
CA SER A 404 -10.92 -26.47 2.98
C SER A 404 -11.66 -26.22 4.29
N ALA A 405 -12.04 -24.96 4.54
CA ALA A 405 -12.83 -24.62 5.74
C ALA A 405 -14.20 -25.35 5.76
N THR A 406 -14.83 -25.52 4.59
CA THR A 406 -16.12 -26.23 4.46
C THR A 406 -15.98 -27.69 4.85
N LEU A 407 -14.96 -28.39 4.32
CA LEU A 407 -14.68 -29.78 4.71
C LEU A 407 -14.32 -29.88 6.19
N GLY A 408 -13.63 -28.87 6.72
CA GLY A 408 -13.25 -28.80 8.13
C GLY A 408 -14.47 -28.80 9.05
N LEU A 409 -15.46 -27.95 8.75
CA LEU A 409 -16.72 -27.93 9.49
C LEU A 409 -17.46 -29.27 9.40
N VAL A 410 -17.55 -29.86 8.20
CA VAL A 410 -18.17 -31.19 8.00
C VAL A 410 -17.48 -32.26 8.85
N ASN A 411 -16.15 -32.31 8.83
CA ASN A 411 -15.35 -33.25 9.61
C ASN A 411 -15.52 -33.04 11.12
N ILE A 412 -15.63 -31.79 11.59
CA ILE A 412 -15.94 -31.48 13.00
C ILE A 412 -17.32 -32.05 13.38
N PHE A 413 -18.35 -31.82 12.57
CA PHE A 413 -19.70 -32.34 12.85
C PHE A 413 -19.74 -33.88 12.84
N ILE A 414 -19.08 -34.53 11.88
CA ILE A 414 -18.96 -36.00 11.85
C ILE A 414 -18.23 -36.51 13.09
N GLY A 415 -17.10 -35.90 13.45
CA GLY A 415 -16.32 -36.26 14.63
C GLY A 415 -17.10 -36.11 15.93
N LEU A 416 -17.85 -35.02 16.09
CA LEU A 416 -18.77 -34.82 17.22
C LEU A 416 -19.84 -35.90 17.25
N GLY A 417 -20.45 -36.22 16.11
CA GLY A 417 -21.45 -37.29 15.99
C GLY A 417 -20.91 -38.66 16.42
N VAL A 418 -19.74 -39.05 15.91
CA VAL A 418 -19.05 -40.30 16.30
C VAL A 418 -18.68 -40.30 17.78
N TYR A 419 -18.16 -39.20 18.31
CA TYR A 419 -17.82 -39.08 19.73
C TYR A 419 -19.05 -39.21 20.62
N THR A 420 -20.15 -38.53 20.28
CA THR A 420 -21.41 -38.68 21.01
C THR A 420 -21.93 -40.10 20.95
N TRP A 421 -21.93 -40.75 19.79
CA TRP A 421 -22.34 -42.14 19.64
C TRP A 421 -21.47 -43.09 20.48
N TRP A 422 -20.15 -42.89 20.49
CA TRP A 422 -19.23 -43.70 21.28
C TRP A 422 -19.46 -43.52 22.79
N ARG A 423 -19.71 -42.28 23.24
CA ARG A 423 -19.98 -41.96 24.65
C ARG A 423 -21.35 -42.46 25.14
N THR A 424 -22.34 -42.54 24.26
CA THR A 424 -23.68 -43.03 24.59
C THR A 424 -23.86 -44.52 24.35
N ARG A 425 -22.82 -45.20 23.84
CA ARG A 425 -22.84 -46.65 23.65
C ARG A 425 -22.88 -47.32 25.03
N PRO A 426 -23.86 -48.20 25.32
CA PRO A 426 -23.89 -48.95 26.57
C PRO A 426 -22.60 -49.78 26.69
N ASN A 427 -21.92 -49.72 27.84
CA ASN A 427 -20.81 -50.62 28.12
C ASN A 427 -21.35 -52.06 28.03
N ALA A 428 -20.90 -52.83 27.03
CA ALA A 428 -21.13 -54.26 27.03
C ALA A 428 -20.48 -54.84 28.30
N LEU A 429 -21.29 -55.50 29.13
CA LEU A 429 -20.84 -56.18 30.35
C LEU A 429 -19.71 -57.17 30.00
N PRO A 430 -18.66 -57.28 30.81
CA PRO A 430 -17.67 -58.34 30.64
C PRO A 430 -18.33 -59.68 30.98
N TYR A 431 -18.29 -60.62 30.03
CA TYR A 431 -18.61 -62.03 30.27
C TYR A 431 -17.46 -62.71 31.02
#